data_AF-A0A952UV57-F1
#
_entry.id   AF-A0A952UV57-F1
#
_cell.length_a   1.000
_cell.length_b   1.000
_cell.length_c   1.000
_cell.angle_alpha   90.00
_cell.angle_beta   90.00
_cell.angle_gamma   90.00
#
_symmetry.space_group_name_H-M   'P 1'
#
loop_
_entity.id
_entity.type
_entity.pdbx_description
1 polymer ?
#
loop_
_entity_poly.entity_id
_entity_poly.type
_entity_poly.pdbx_seq_one_letter_code
_entity_poly.pdbx_strand_id
1 'polypeptide(L)'
;MELLPDFGVLRAVIARFAALTSERGDELGERPLVLPTGRYFPDEFSSDSKGATRVLRRAQEHAGLTDVPIRLAVFDAEEAASGGSCSSGGCGTSCATPTTGELTRVAPDGDGWLITLAAGELSHPIQLTSAIAVALGAIFLLETAEEDEPAPALDAASELSAVGLGFGVLLLEASYIYSKSCGGPRVTQLTRLSCGELAVATALFADLQGHRLRAALGELSTTQRATLKQASELLTSNPRVTELLRSAPEALVRGDFQLEDARPWLARVLARRRHSEPETLEEMEALVMAAGPRGSARAASTAVSTKKQTARRAPPDDLRALVEEALREEA
;
A
#
# COMPACT_ATOMS: atom_id res chain seq x y z
N MET A 1 10.57 2.27 -16.62
CA MET A 1 11.10 2.53 -15.26
C MET A 1 10.44 1.53 -14.36
N GLU A 2 11.23 0.65 -13.78
CA GLU A 2 10.76 -0.39 -12.86
C GLU A 2 10.45 0.27 -11.53
N LEU A 3 9.19 0.21 -11.06
CA LEU A 3 8.77 0.85 -9.80
C LEU A 3 8.87 -0.09 -8.59
N LEU A 4 8.93 -1.40 -8.85
CA LEU A 4 9.13 -2.42 -7.84
C LEU A 4 10.62 -2.63 -7.59
N PRO A 5 11.02 -3.01 -6.37
CA PRO A 5 12.40 -3.40 -6.09
C PRO A 5 12.73 -4.74 -6.76
N ASP A 6 14.01 -5.13 -6.70
CA ASP A 6 14.46 -6.40 -7.26
C ASP A 6 13.80 -7.61 -6.58
N PHE A 7 13.84 -8.75 -7.27
CA PHE A 7 13.19 -9.98 -6.79
C PHE A 7 13.74 -10.51 -5.46
N GLY A 8 14.98 -10.19 -5.08
CA GLY A 8 15.51 -10.54 -3.76
C GLY A 8 14.74 -9.84 -2.65
N VAL A 9 14.57 -8.53 -2.78
CA VAL A 9 13.78 -7.70 -1.85
C VAL A 9 12.30 -8.14 -1.85
N LEU A 10 11.71 -8.36 -3.02
CA LEU A 10 10.32 -8.80 -3.12
C LEU A 10 10.07 -10.14 -2.42
N ARG A 11 10.96 -11.13 -2.62
CA ARG A 11 10.85 -12.41 -1.92
C ARG A 11 10.95 -12.24 -0.41
N ALA A 12 11.85 -11.36 0.07
CA ALA A 12 11.98 -11.10 1.50
C ALA A 12 10.71 -10.47 2.10
N VAL A 13 10.06 -9.52 1.39
CA VAL A 13 8.78 -8.95 1.84
C VAL A 13 7.68 -10.00 1.85
N ILE A 14 7.55 -10.81 0.79
CA ILE A 14 6.56 -11.89 0.72
C ILE A 14 6.77 -12.88 1.88
N ALA A 15 8.00 -13.31 2.12
CA ALA A 15 8.32 -14.25 3.19
C ALA A 15 8.01 -13.67 4.58
N ARG A 16 8.34 -12.41 4.85
CA ARG A 16 8.02 -11.74 6.13
C ARG A 16 6.51 -11.56 6.33
N PHE A 17 5.79 -11.18 5.27
CA PHE A 17 4.33 -11.07 5.35
C PHE A 17 3.69 -12.45 5.54
N ALA A 18 4.21 -13.49 4.89
CA ALA A 18 3.76 -14.86 5.09
C ALA A 18 4.02 -15.35 6.53
N ALA A 19 5.18 -15.01 7.12
CA ALA A 19 5.47 -15.33 8.52
C ALA A 19 4.45 -14.69 9.46
N LEU A 20 4.17 -13.39 9.29
CA LEU A 20 3.12 -12.69 10.02
C LEU A 20 1.76 -13.41 9.92
N THR A 21 1.34 -13.80 8.72
CA THR A 21 0.06 -14.50 8.52
C THR A 21 0.06 -15.93 9.05
N SER A 22 1.21 -16.61 9.04
CA SER A 22 1.33 -17.99 9.55
C SER A 22 1.28 -18.03 11.07
N GLU A 23 1.91 -17.05 11.72
CA GLU A 23 2.03 -16.98 13.18
C GLU A 23 0.79 -16.34 13.81
N ARG A 24 0.22 -15.30 13.17
CA ARG A 24 -0.80 -14.43 13.76
C ARG A 24 -2.07 -14.31 12.91
N GLY A 25 -2.26 -15.22 11.95
CA GLY A 25 -3.39 -15.17 11.02
C GLY A 25 -4.76 -15.19 11.69
N ASP A 26 -4.90 -15.99 12.74
CA ASP A 26 -6.15 -16.10 13.50
C ASP A 26 -6.49 -14.79 14.24
N GLU A 27 -5.49 -14.15 14.86
CA GLU A 27 -5.64 -12.86 15.55
C GLU A 27 -5.87 -11.68 14.58
N LEU A 28 -5.26 -11.74 13.39
CA LEU A 28 -5.54 -10.77 12.32
C LEU A 28 -7.00 -10.87 11.85
N GLY A 29 -7.54 -12.09 11.70
CA GLY A 29 -8.92 -12.31 11.30
C GLY A 29 -9.31 -11.64 9.98
N GLU A 30 -10.60 -11.34 9.82
CA GLU A 30 -11.11 -10.57 8.68
C GLU A 30 -10.95 -9.07 8.94
N ARG A 31 -10.21 -8.38 8.07
CA ARG A 31 -9.94 -6.94 8.19
C ARG A 31 -10.36 -6.18 6.94
N PRO A 32 -10.95 -4.99 7.06
CA PRO A 32 -11.27 -4.18 5.91
C PRO A 32 -9.99 -3.58 5.30
N LEU A 33 -9.97 -3.34 3.99
CA LEU A 33 -8.98 -2.45 3.39
C LEU A 33 -9.34 -1.00 3.74
N VAL A 34 -8.64 -0.41 4.71
CA VAL A 34 -8.94 0.93 5.24
C VAL A 34 -8.47 1.99 4.25
N LEU A 35 -9.36 2.93 3.92
CA LEU A 35 -9.10 4.01 2.95
C LEU A 35 -9.20 5.39 3.62
N PRO A 36 -8.46 6.41 3.16
CA PRO A 36 -8.51 7.78 3.70
C PRO A 36 -9.78 8.53 3.25
N THR A 37 -10.95 7.95 3.47
CA THR A 37 -12.24 8.47 3.02
C THR A 37 -13.21 8.65 4.19
N GLY A 38 -14.24 9.47 4.00
CA GLY A 38 -15.31 9.68 5.00
C GLY A 38 -16.04 8.40 5.42
N ARG A 39 -15.92 7.30 4.66
CA ARG A 39 -16.45 5.99 5.07
C ARG A 39 -15.71 5.41 6.28
N TYR A 40 -14.39 5.57 6.33
CA TYR A 40 -13.54 5.03 7.40
C TYR A 40 -13.19 6.08 8.44
N PHE A 41 -13.11 7.34 8.03
CA PHE A 41 -12.81 8.50 8.86
C PHE A 41 -13.86 9.60 8.63
N PRO A 42 -15.08 9.45 9.18
CA PRO A 42 -16.19 10.38 8.94
C PRO A 42 -16.03 11.72 9.68
N ASP A 43 -15.18 11.74 10.70
CA ASP A 43 -14.94 12.91 11.55
C ASP A 43 -14.16 13.98 10.78
N GLU A 44 -14.51 15.26 10.99
CA GLU A 44 -13.74 16.37 10.44
C GLU A 44 -12.31 16.36 10.99
N PHE A 45 -11.34 16.51 10.08
CA PHE A 45 -9.93 16.57 10.42
C PHE A 45 -9.66 17.84 11.26
N SER A 46 -9.00 17.64 12.40
CA SER A 46 -8.45 18.73 13.21
C SER A 46 -7.00 18.39 13.54
N SER A 47 -6.14 19.41 13.51
CA SER A 47 -4.72 19.31 13.87
C SER A 47 -4.47 19.40 15.37
N ASP A 48 -5.49 19.15 16.21
CA ASP A 48 -5.37 19.13 17.66
C ASP A 48 -5.33 17.69 18.21
N SER A 49 -4.96 17.56 19.49
CA SER A 49 -4.92 16.26 20.19
C SER A 49 -6.27 15.54 20.22
N LYS A 50 -7.41 16.27 20.24
CA LYS A 50 -8.74 15.66 20.19
C LYS A 50 -9.02 15.06 18.82
N GLY A 51 -8.58 15.72 17.74
CA GLY A 51 -8.60 15.21 16.38
C GLY A 51 -7.78 13.94 16.24
N ALA A 52 -6.54 13.96 16.72
CA ALA A 52 -5.67 12.78 16.75
C ALA A 52 -6.30 11.62 17.53
N THR A 53 -6.91 11.88 18.68
CA THR A 53 -7.62 10.87 19.48
C THR A 53 -8.81 10.26 18.74
N ARG A 54 -9.57 11.07 17.98
CA ARG A 54 -10.66 10.54 17.14
C ARG A 54 -10.12 9.62 16.05
N VAL A 55 -9.04 10.02 15.36
CA VAL A 55 -8.40 9.20 14.33
C VAL A 55 -7.88 7.88 14.92
N LEU A 56 -7.20 7.93 16.08
CA LEU A 56 -6.73 6.74 16.80
C LEU A 56 -7.88 5.79 17.08
N ARG A 57 -8.97 6.28 17.69
CA ARG A 57 -10.14 5.44 18.01
C ARG A 57 -10.71 4.77 16.76
N ARG A 58 -10.86 5.49 15.65
CA ARG A 58 -11.34 4.90 14.39
C ARG A 58 -10.39 3.86 13.84
N ALA A 59 -9.08 4.14 13.84
CA ALA A 59 -8.09 3.18 13.39
C ALA A 59 -8.12 1.93 14.28
N GLN A 60 -8.19 2.08 15.61
CA GLN A 60 -8.32 0.99 16.56
C GLN A 60 -9.58 0.13 16.32
N GLU A 61 -10.72 0.77 16.03
CA GLU A 61 -11.96 0.08 15.60
C GLU A 61 -11.73 -0.77 14.35
N HIS A 62 -11.11 -0.22 13.30
CA HIS A 62 -10.84 -0.96 12.06
C HIS A 62 -9.79 -2.07 12.24
N ALA A 63 -8.85 -1.88 13.17
CA ALA A 63 -7.83 -2.87 13.53
C ALA A 63 -8.37 -4.02 14.38
N GLY A 64 -9.59 -3.91 14.92
CA GLY A 64 -10.13 -4.89 15.86
C GLY A 64 -9.41 -4.90 17.21
N LEU A 65 -8.85 -3.75 17.64
CA LEU A 65 -8.08 -3.59 18.87
C LEU A 65 -8.85 -2.82 19.95
N THR A 66 -10.18 -2.78 19.89
CA THR A 66 -11.02 -1.89 20.74
C THR A 66 -11.00 -2.22 22.23
N ASP A 67 -10.62 -3.44 22.56
CA ASP A 67 -10.45 -3.98 23.92
C ASP A 67 -9.07 -3.66 24.52
N VAL A 68 -8.07 -3.36 23.70
CA VAL A 68 -6.75 -2.93 24.14
C VAL A 68 -6.79 -1.47 24.62
N PRO A 69 -6.44 -1.14 25.88
CA PRO A 69 -6.42 0.24 26.32
C PRO A 69 -5.27 1.01 25.66
N ILE A 70 -5.57 2.03 24.86
CA ILE A 70 -4.55 2.85 24.17
C ILE A 70 -4.79 4.33 24.44
N ARG A 71 -3.78 5.01 24.99
CA ARG A 71 -3.76 6.46 25.17
C ARG A 71 -2.85 7.12 24.15
N LEU A 72 -3.12 8.41 23.90
CA LEU A 72 -2.33 9.23 22.99
C LEU A 72 -1.76 10.44 23.74
N ALA A 73 -0.46 10.64 23.61
CA ALA A 73 0.23 11.86 24.02
C ALA A 73 0.83 12.57 22.81
N VAL A 74 0.90 13.89 22.88
CA VAL A 74 1.59 14.72 21.88
C VAL A 74 2.83 15.29 22.54
N PHE A 75 3.97 15.10 21.89
CA PHE A 75 5.26 15.60 22.30
C PHE A 75 5.66 16.77 21.40
N ASP A 76 5.98 17.91 22.01
CA ASP A 76 6.58 19.04 21.32
C ASP A 76 8.10 19.00 21.51
N ALA A 77 8.81 18.62 20.45
CA ALA A 77 10.27 18.56 20.47
C ALA A 77 10.91 19.96 20.47
N GLU A 78 10.23 20.99 19.98
CA GLU A 78 10.76 22.35 19.95
C GLU A 78 10.78 22.97 21.36
N GLU A 79 9.77 22.68 22.18
CA GLU A 79 9.76 23.09 23.60
C GLU A 79 10.84 22.37 24.44
N ALA A 80 11.09 21.09 24.15
CA ALA A 80 12.15 20.31 24.82
C ALA A 80 13.56 20.80 24.46
N ALA A 81 13.77 21.28 23.23
CA ALA A 81 15.03 21.89 22.79
C ALA A 81 15.16 23.36 23.23
N SER A 82 14.05 24.09 23.43
CA SER A 82 14.07 25.49 23.88
C SER A 82 14.19 25.66 25.40
N GLY A 83 14.23 24.57 26.17
CA GLY A 83 14.49 24.58 27.62
C GLY A 83 15.92 24.96 28.03
N GLY A 84 16.83 25.21 27.06
CA GLY A 84 18.21 25.63 27.27
C GLY A 84 18.46 27.10 26.95
N SER A 85 17.72 28.03 27.55
CA SER A 85 17.96 29.47 27.40
C SER A 85 18.75 30.05 28.57
N CYS A 86 19.97 30.50 28.25
CA CYS A 86 20.72 31.56 28.91
C CYS A 86 21.36 31.29 30.30
N SER A 87 22.56 30.69 30.29
CA SER A 87 23.59 31.00 31.29
C SER A 87 24.90 31.35 30.58
N SER A 88 25.25 32.63 30.66
CA SER A 88 26.50 33.22 30.24
C SER A 88 27.67 32.61 31.03
N GLY A 89 28.65 32.04 30.35
CA GLY A 89 30.00 31.87 30.90
C GLY A 89 30.69 30.55 30.60
N GLY A 90 31.87 30.66 29.98
CA GLY A 90 32.95 29.70 30.16
C GLY A 90 33.26 28.82 28.96
N CYS A 91 34.34 29.16 28.24
CA CYS A 91 35.06 28.21 27.40
C CYS A 91 35.49 26.99 28.25
N GLY A 92 35.04 25.81 27.87
CA GLY A 92 35.46 24.53 28.46
C GLY A 92 35.13 23.39 27.50
N THR A 93 36.14 22.92 26.79
CA THR A 93 36.15 21.67 26.02
C THR A 93 35.70 20.49 26.86
N SER A 94 34.55 19.88 26.51
CA SER A 94 34.26 18.46 26.77
C SER A 94 32.95 18.05 26.12
N CYS A 95 33.05 17.03 25.27
CA CYS A 95 32.01 16.26 24.63
C CYS A 95 30.79 15.95 25.51
N ALA A 96 29.60 16.39 25.08
CA ALA A 96 28.36 15.63 25.10
C ALA A 96 27.31 16.44 24.32
N THR A 97 27.22 16.19 23.01
CA THR A 97 25.98 16.47 22.30
C THR A 97 24.87 15.70 23.02
N PRO A 98 23.80 16.35 23.52
CA PRO A 98 22.63 15.60 23.95
C PRO A 98 22.14 14.83 22.72
N THR A 99 22.19 13.50 22.79
CA THR A 99 21.51 12.65 21.83
C THR A 99 20.05 13.08 21.86
N THR A 100 19.58 13.68 20.78
CA THR A 100 18.16 13.99 20.55
C THR A 100 17.40 12.72 20.91
N GLY A 101 16.68 12.72 22.03
CA GLY A 101 16.05 11.52 22.57
C GLY A 101 15.19 10.90 21.49
N GLU A 102 15.51 9.67 21.11
CA GLU A 102 14.72 8.92 20.13
C GLU A 102 13.31 8.79 20.71
N LEU A 103 12.34 9.44 20.06
CA LEU A 103 10.96 9.46 20.53
C LEU A 103 10.45 8.02 20.55
N THR A 104 10.28 7.45 21.74
CA THR A 104 9.69 6.12 21.89
C THR A 104 8.22 6.20 21.48
N ARG A 105 7.91 5.63 20.30
CA ARG A 105 6.59 5.75 19.66
C ARG A 105 5.48 5.07 20.45
N VAL A 106 5.77 3.88 20.97
CA VAL A 106 4.86 3.03 21.72
C VAL A 106 5.56 2.62 23.01
N ALA A 107 4.90 2.83 24.15
CA ALA A 107 5.41 2.45 25.47
C ALA A 107 4.30 1.82 26.31
N PRO A 108 4.62 0.89 27.22
CA PRO A 108 3.67 0.38 28.21
C PRO A 108 3.12 1.50 29.09
N ASP A 109 1.84 1.39 29.46
CA ASP A 109 1.14 2.37 30.26
C ASP A 109 0.06 1.71 31.13
N GLY A 110 0.46 1.25 32.32
CA GLY A 110 -0.39 0.42 33.16
C GLY A 110 -0.73 -0.89 32.46
N ASP A 111 -2.03 -1.18 32.33
CA ASP A 111 -2.56 -2.36 31.64
C ASP A 111 -2.79 -2.12 30.13
N GLY A 112 -2.12 -1.12 29.54
CA GLY A 112 -2.29 -0.76 28.14
C GLY A 112 -1.08 -0.06 27.55
N TRP A 113 -1.32 0.76 26.52
CA TRP A 113 -0.26 1.39 25.72
C TRP A 113 -0.41 2.90 25.63
N LEU A 114 0.73 3.58 25.59
CA LEU A 114 0.83 4.99 25.23
C LEU A 114 1.45 5.12 23.85
N ILE A 115 0.70 5.74 22.93
CA ILE A 115 1.22 6.22 21.64
C ILE A 115 1.67 7.66 21.81
N THR A 116 2.92 7.95 21.46
CA THR A 116 3.45 9.32 21.46
C THR A 116 3.57 9.85 20.03
N LEU A 117 2.95 10.99 19.74
CA LEU A 117 3.02 11.69 18.46
C LEU A 117 3.85 12.96 18.57
N ALA A 118 4.64 13.27 17.55
CA ALA A 118 5.27 14.58 17.44
C ALA A 118 4.23 15.63 17.01
N ALA A 119 4.27 16.83 17.59
CA ALA A 119 3.33 17.91 17.28
C ALA A 119 3.21 18.19 15.77
N GLY A 120 4.32 18.12 15.03
CA GLY A 120 4.35 18.30 13.58
C GLY A 120 3.48 17.30 12.81
N GLU A 121 3.32 16.07 13.30
CA GLU A 121 2.53 15.02 12.64
C GLU A 121 1.03 15.34 12.63
N LEU A 122 0.54 16.11 13.62
CA LEU A 122 -0.86 16.50 13.71
C LEU A 122 -1.27 17.48 12.61
N SER A 123 -0.32 18.20 12.03
CA SER A 123 -0.60 19.22 11.00
C SER A 123 -0.95 18.61 9.63
N HIS A 124 -0.65 17.33 9.41
CA HIS A 124 -0.78 16.70 8.10
C HIS A 124 -1.49 15.34 8.19
N PRO A 125 -2.68 15.16 7.59
CA PRO A 125 -3.47 13.93 7.70
C PRO A 125 -2.70 12.64 7.36
N ILE A 126 -1.87 12.66 6.31
CA ILE A 126 -1.06 11.49 5.92
C ILE A 126 -0.02 11.16 7.00
N GLN A 127 0.61 12.14 7.64
CA GLN A 127 1.59 11.91 8.71
C GLN A 127 0.91 11.32 9.93
N LEU A 128 -0.18 11.95 10.39
CA LEU A 128 -0.96 11.49 11.52
C LEU A 128 -1.47 10.06 11.35
N THR A 129 -2.14 9.78 10.22
CA THR A 129 -2.77 8.48 9.98
C THR A 129 -1.76 7.36 9.80
N SER A 130 -0.63 7.61 9.13
CA SER A 130 0.43 6.62 9.00
C SER A 130 1.15 6.36 10.31
N ALA A 131 1.48 7.39 11.09
CA ALA A 131 2.10 7.22 12.41
C ALA A 131 1.22 6.39 13.35
N ILE A 132 -0.09 6.67 13.38
CA ILE A 132 -1.06 5.87 14.14
C ILE A 132 -1.13 4.44 13.61
N ALA A 133 -1.20 4.23 12.29
CA ALA A 133 -1.26 2.89 11.70
C ALA A 133 -0.03 2.04 12.08
N VAL A 134 1.18 2.60 11.97
CA VAL A 134 2.42 1.90 12.37
C VAL A 134 2.41 1.61 13.87
N ALA A 135 1.98 2.56 14.71
CA ALA A 135 1.90 2.34 16.15
C ALA A 135 0.90 1.22 16.52
N LEU A 136 -0.25 1.15 15.85
CA LEU A 136 -1.20 0.05 16.04
C LEU A 136 -0.64 -1.29 15.54
N GLY A 137 0.10 -1.31 14.44
CA GLY A 137 0.81 -2.50 13.97
C GLY A 137 1.85 -3.00 14.98
N ALA A 138 2.56 -2.08 15.64
CA ALA A 138 3.49 -2.40 16.72
C ALA A 138 2.77 -2.96 17.95
N ILE A 139 1.70 -2.30 18.40
CA ILE A 139 0.89 -2.75 19.54
C ILE A 139 0.33 -4.15 19.28
N PHE A 140 -0.20 -4.42 18.08
CA PHE A 140 -0.68 -5.76 17.72
C PHE A 140 0.41 -6.82 17.88
N LEU A 141 1.64 -6.55 17.43
CA LEU A 141 2.75 -7.51 17.57
C LEU A 141 3.13 -7.75 19.03
N LEU A 142 3.03 -6.73 19.88
CA LEU A 142 3.37 -6.83 21.30
C LEU A 142 2.26 -7.55 22.08
N GLU A 143 1.00 -7.29 21.76
CA GLU A 143 -0.17 -7.94 22.39
C GLU A 143 -0.32 -9.42 22.01
N THR A 144 0.17 -9.80 20.83
CA THR A 144 0.07 -11.17 20.30
C THR A 144 1.39 -11.94 20.40
N ALA A 145 2.42 -11.37 21.05
CA ALA A 145 3.65 -12.09 21.34
C ALA A 145 3.43 -13.08 22.48
N GLU A 146 3.94 -14.30 22.34
CA GLU A 146 3.94 -15.26 23.45
C GLU A 146 4.99 -14.84 24.51
N GLU A 147 4.76 -15.16 25.79
CA GLU A 147 5.64 -14.74 26.90
C GLU A 147 7.11 -15.19 26.73
N ASP A 148 7.32 -16.33 26.07
CA ASP A 148 8.65 -16.92 25.84
C ASP A 148 9.27 -16.52 24.49
N GLU A 149 8.54 -15.76 23.65
CA GLU A 149 9.06 -15.28 22.38
C GLU A 149 10.03 -14.10 22.57
N PRO A 150 11.15 -14.07 21.84
CA PRO A 150 11.99 -12.88 21.83
C PRO A 150 11.19 -11.69 21.32
N ALA A 151 11.34 -10.54 21.99
CA ALA A 151 10.64 -9.32 21.60
C ALA A 151 10.82 -9.02 20.10
N PRO A 152 9.73 -8.78 19.36
CA PRO A 152 9.80 -8.59 17.92
C PRO A 152 10.61 -7.33 17.59
N ALA A 153 11.44 -7.42 16.55
CA ALA A 153 12.09 -6.24 15.98
C ALA A 153 11.03 -5.36 15.29
N LEU A 154 10.57 -4.33 16.00
CA LEU A 154 9.36 -3.59 15.63
C LEU A 154 9.47 -2.83 14.30
N ASP A 155 10.65 -2.48 13.79
CA ASP A 155 10.84 -1.60 12.61
C ASP A 155 9.91 -1.90 11.41
N ALA A 156 10.35 -2.78 10.50
CA ALA A 156 9.56 -3.12 9.32
C ALA A 156 8.38 -4.04 9.67
N ALA A 157 8.48 -4.76 10.80
CA ALA A 157 7.44 -5.68 11.25
C ALA A 157 6.15 -4.92 11.61
N SER A 158 6.24 -3.77 12.28
CA SER A 158 5.06 -2.95 12.62
C SER A 158 4.34 -2.45 11.38
N GLU A 159 5.06 -2.15 10.30
CA GLU A 159 4.45 -1.74 9.03
C GLU A 159 3.77 -2.89 8.30
N LEU A 160 4.39 -4.08 8.25
CA LEU A 160 3.74 -5.28 7.71
C LEU A 160 2.51 -5.69 8.54
N SER A 161 2.61 -5.58 9.87
CA SER A 161 1.51 -5.80 10.79
C SER A 161 0.38 -4.81 10.53
N ALA A 162 0.68 -3.52 10.40
CA ALA A 162 -0.30 -2.50 10.03
C ALA A 162 -0.94 -2.74 8.65
N VAL A 163 -0.19 -3.28 7.67
CA VAL A 163 -0.78 -3.77 6.41
C VAL A 163 -1.76 -4.92 6.66
N GLY A 164 -1.38 -5.89 7.50
CA GLY A 164 -2.26 -6.99 7.93
C GLY A 164 -3.53 -6.53 8.66
N LEU A 165 -3.45 -5.41 9.39
CA LEU A 165 -4.60 -4.74 10.02
C LEU A 165 -5.43 -3.89 9.03
N GLY A 166 -5.05 -3.86 7.74
CA GLY A 166 -5.80 -3.19 6.69
C GLY A 166 -5.35 -1.77 6.34
N PHE A 167 -4.28 -1.26 6.95
CA PHE A 167 -3.82 0.13 6.76
C PHE A 167 -2.84 0.34 5.60
N GLY A 168 -2.64 -0.67 4.74
CA GLY A 168 -1.63 -0.60 3.67
C GLY A 168 -1.76 0.60 2.73
N VAL A 169 -2.98 1.09 2.46
CA VAL A 169 -3.20 2.29 1.63
C VAL A 169 -2.72 3.57 2.33
N LEU A 170 -2.91 3.68 3.64
CA LEU A 170 -2.44 4.83 4.42
C LEU A 170 -0.92 4.89 4.46
N LEU A 171 -0.27 3.73 4.65
CA LEU A 171 1.18 3.62 4.62
C LEU A 171 1.75 3.87 3.23
N LEU A 172 1.09 3.39 2.17
CA LEU A 172 1.49 3.67 0.80
C LEU A 172 1.55 5.17 0.51
N GLU A 173 0.51 5.95 0.88
CA GLU A 173 0.56 7.40 0.71
C GLU A 173 1.74 8.05 1.47
N ALA A 174 2.05 7.55 2.67
CA ALA A 174 3.14 8.04 3.49
C ALA A 174 4.55 7.64 3.00
N SER A 175 4.63 6.63 2.12
CA SER A 175 5.90 6.10 1.62
C SER A 175 6.60 6.97 0.56
N TYR A 176 5.88 7.93 -0.03
CA TYR A 176 6.44 8.83 -1.04
C TYR A 176 5.70 10.17 -1.06
N ILE A 177 6.14 11.11 -0.23
CA ILE A 177 5.55 12.45 -0.16
C ILE A 177 6.42 13.42 -0.95
N TYR A 178 5.91 13.85 -2.09
CA TYR A 178 6.54 14.88 -2.90
C TYR A 178 6.12 16.28 -2.43
N SER A 179 7.10 17.15 -2.21
CA SER A 179 6.88 18.55 -1.86
C SER A 179 7.79 19.45 -2.70
N LYS A 180 7.31 20.66 -3.02
CA LYS A 180 8.11 21.71 -3.64
C LYS A 180 8.35 22.81 -2.61
N SER A 181 9.60 23.20 -2.42
CA SER A 181 9.98 24.37 -1.64
C SER A 181 10.92 25.26 -2.46
N CYS A 182 11.33 26.40 -1.90
CA CYS A 182 12.30 27.30 -2.51
C CYS A 182 13.64 26.62 -2.81
N GLY A 183 13.97 25.53 -2.10
CA GLY A 183 15.14 24.68 -2.34
C GLY A 183 14.96 23.62 -3.43
N GLY A 184 13.83 23.62 -4.12
CA GLY A 184 13.50 22.66 -5.18
C GLY A 184 12.64 21.48 -4.71
N PRO A 185 12.49 20.47 -5.58
CA PRO A 185 11.74 19.25 -5.27
C PRO A 185 12.38 18.46 -4.12
N ARG A 186 11.57 18.05 -3.15
CA ARG A 186 11.96 17.16 -2.06
C ARG A 186 10.99 16.00 -1.94
N VAL A 187 11.55 14.79 -1.81
CA VAL A 187 10.79 13.59 -1.47
C VAL A 187 11.05 13.26 -0.01
N THR A 188 9.98 13.05 0.75
CA THR A 188 10.05 12.57 2.13
C THR A 188 9.38 11.21 2.20
N GLN A 189 10.02 10.27 2.86
CA GLN A 189 9.48 8.94 3.15
C GLN A 189 9.27 8.86 4.66
N LEU A 190 8.06 8.53 5.09
CA LEU A 190 7.70 8.41 6.51
C LEU A 190 7.65 6.97 6.99
N THR A 191 7.82 6.02 6.07
CA THR A 191 7.79 4.59 6.33
C THR A 191 9.21 4.01 6.30
N ARG A 192 9.43 2.89 6.99
CA ARG A 192 10.66 2.08 6.91
C ARG A 192 10.71 1.29 5.62
N LEU A 193 9.61 0.65 5.25
CA LEU A 193 9.46 -0.03 3.97
C LEU A 193 9.32 1.00 2.85
N SER A 194 9.94 0.72 1.71
CA SER A 194 9.78 1.52 0.50
C SER A 194 8.36 1.41 -0.09
N CYS A 195 8.01 2.35 -0.97
CA CYS A 195 6.75 2.34 -1.71
C CYS A 195 6.50 1.00 -2.44
N GLY A 196 7.53 0.39 -3.03
CA GLY A 196 7.42 -0.89 -3.72
C GLY A 196 7.18 -2.08 -2.78
N GLU A 197 7.84 -2.10 -1.62
CA GLU A 197 7.63 -3.14 -0.60
C GLU A 197 6.21 -3.05 -0.01
N LEU A 198 5.76 -1.85 0.35
CA LEU A 198 4.39 -1.61 0.84
C LEU A 198 3.33 -1.93 -0.22
N ALA A 199 3.61 -1.66 -1.50
CA ALA A 199 2.69 -1.97 -2.59
C ALA A 199 2.46 -3.48 -2.72
N VAL A 200 3.53 -4.28 -2.60
CA VAL A 200 3.46 -5.74 -2.65
C VAL A 200 2.75 -6.29 -1.42
N ALA A 201 3.12 -5.84 -0.22
CA ALA A 201 2.44 -6.24 1.02
C ALA A 201 0.93 -5.91 0.98
N THR A 202 0.58 -4.70 0.54
CA THR A 202 -0.83 -4.27 0.42
C THR A 202 -1.60 -5.10 -0.62
N ALA A 203 -0.95 -5.47 -1.73
CA ALA A 203 -1.57 -6.31 -2.74
C ALA A 203 -1.75 -7.77 -2.25
N LEU A 204 -0.81 -8.32 -1.48
CA LEU A 204 -0.94 -9.63 -0.83
C LEU A 204 -2.09 -9.63 0.17
N PHE A 205 -2.16 -8.63 1.06
CA PHE A 205 -3.27 -8.46 2.00
C PHE A 205 -4.62 -8.40 1.28
N ALA A 206 -4.71 -7.57 0.23
CA ALA A 206 -5.96 -7.43 -0.53
C ALA A 206 -6.38 -8.76 -1.19
N ASP A 207 -5.44 -9.52 -1.74
CA ASP A 207 -5.74 -10.83 -2.36
C ASP A 207 -6.10 -11.90 -1.32
N LEU A 208 -5.42 -11.91 -0.17
CA LEU A 208 -5.70 -12.80 0.96
C LEU A 208 -7.11 -12.58 1.51
N GLN A 209 -7.50 -11.31 1.69
CA GLN A 209 -8.77 -10.90 2.29
C GLN A 209 -9.90 -10.66 1.26
N GLY A 210 -9.65 -10.94 -0.03
CA GLY A 210 -10.66 -10.82 -1.08
C GLY A 210 -11.08 -9.38 -1.44
N HIS A 211 -10.24 -8.38 -1.13
CA HIS A 211 -10.51 -6.98 -1.41
C HIS A 211 -10.22 -6.60 -2.87
N ARG A 212 -11.04 -5.69 -3.40
CA ARG A 212 -10.79 -5.08 -4.72
C ARG A 212 -9.97 -3.80 -4.57
N LEU A 213 -8.80 -3.76 -5.20
CA LEU A 213 -7.90 -2.59 -5.17
C LEU A 213 -8.42 -1.35 -5.91
N ARG A 214 -9.56 -1.43 -6.63
CA ARG A 214 -10.06 -0.30 -7.44
C ARG A 214 -10.30 0.97 -6.61
N ALA A 215 -10.88 0.83 -5.42
CA ALA A 215 -11.13 1.98 -4.55
C ALA A 215 -9.81 2.55 -4.01
N ALA A 216 -8.91 1.70 -3.52
CA ALA A 216 -7.57 2.09 -3.08
C ALA A 216 -6.79 2.86 -4.15
N LEU A 217 -6.78 2.38 -5.40
CA LEU A 217 -6.12 3.06 -6.51
C LEU A 217 -6.71 4.47 -6.79
N GLY A 218 -7.97 4.71 -6.44
CA GLY A 218 -8.60 6.04 -6.57
C GLY A 218 -8.06 7.05 -5.56
N GLU A 219 -7.73 6.58 -4.36
CA GLU A 219 -7.24 7.41 -3.24
C GLU A 219 -5.72 7.65 -3.30
N LEU A 220 -4.98 6.83 -4.03
CA LEU A 220 -3.52 6.92 -4.07
C LEU A 220 -3.00 7.99 -5.04
N SER A 221 -1.92 8.67 -4.64
CA SER A 221 -1.10 9.55 -5.47
C SER A 221 -0.47 8.81 -6.65
N THR A 222 -0.06 9.55 -7.69
CA THR A 222 0.34 8.98 -9.00
C THR A 222 1.41 7.89 -8.90
N THR A 223 2.48 8.11 -8.13
CA THR A 223 3.58 7.15 -7.97
C THR A 223 3.09 5.90 -7.27
N GLN A 224 2.48 6.04 -6.09
CA GLN A 224 1.95 4.97 -5.27
C GLN A 224 0.92 4.12 -6.04
N ARG A 225 0.01 4.78 -6.75
CA ARG A 225 -1.00 4.14 -7.60
C ARG A 225 -0.37 3.29 -8.69
N ALA A 226 0.66 3.81 -9.37
CA ALA A 226 1.37 3.07 -10.40
C ALA A 226 2.11 1.86 -9.81
N THR A 227 2.78 2.04 -8.67
CA THR A 227 3.50 0.98 -7.95
C THR A 227 2.55 -0.12 -7.46
N LEU A 228 1.41 0.23 -6.85
CA LEU A 228 0.41 -0.74 -6.40
C LEU A 228 -0.22 -1.50 -7.58
N LYS A 229 -0.45 -0.83 -8.71
CA LYS A 229 -0.91 -1.51 -9.93
C LYS A 229 0.13 -2.53 -10.43
N GLN A 230 1.41 -2.16 -10.47
CA GLN A 230 2.48 -3.07 -10.89
C GLN A 230 2.61 -4.26 -9.91
N ALA A 231 2.51 -4.02 -8.60
CA ALA A 231 2.49 -5.07 -7.58
C ALA A 231 1.31 -6.05 -7.77
N SER A 232 0.11 -5.54 -8.02
CA SER A 232 -1.07 -6.36 -8.31
C SER A 232 -0.90 -7.19 -9.59
N GLU A 233 -0.32 -6.60 -10.65
CA GLU A 233 -0.01 -7.30 -11.89
C GLU A 233 1.04 -8.41 -11.70
N LEU A 234 2.06 -8.16 -10.87
CA LEU A 234 3.05 -9.15 -10.47
C LEU A 234 2.40 -10.33 -9.74
N LEU A 235 1.58 -10.09 -8.70
CA LEU A 235 0.93 -11.16 -7.95
C LEU A 235 -0.07 -11.93 -8.81
N THR A 236 -0.81 -11.25 -9.68
CA THR A 236 -1.65 -11.92 -10.66
C THR A 236 -0.80 -12.84 -11.53
N SER A 237 0.41 -12.40 -11.93
CA SER A 237 1.40 -13.16 -12.73
C SER A 237 1.98 -14.38 -12.03
N ASN A 238 1.94 -14.39 -10.70
CA ASN A 238 2.53 -15.42 -9.85
C ASN A 238 1.45 -16.02 -8.92
N PRO A 239 0.40 -16.68 -9.45
CA PRO A 239 -0.74 -17.16 -8.65
C PRO A 239 -0.34 -18.20 -7.60
N ARG A 240 0.81 -18.88 -7.79
CA ARG A 240 1.35 -19.81 -6.80
C ARG A 240 1.69 -19.11 -5.49
N VAL A 241 2.14 -17.85 -5.53
CA VAL A 241 2.45 -17.09 -4.31
C VAL A 241 1.20 -16.87 -3.48
N THR A 242 0.11 -16.45 -4.12
CA THR A 242 -1.15 -16.20 -3.41
C THR A 242 -1.85 -17.48 -2.97
N GLU A 243 -1.75 -18.56 -3.75
CA GLU A 243 -2.20 -19.89 -3.34
C GLU A 243 -1.45 -20.38 -2.09
N LEU A 244 -0.11 -20.30 -2.10
CA LEU A 244 0.70 -20.70 -0.95
C LEU A 244 0.41 -19.83 0.26
N LEU A 245 0.27 -18.51 0.10
CA LEU A 245 -0.06 -17.62 1.23
C LEU A 245 -1.34 -18.05 1.97
N ARG A 246 -2.34 -18.55 1.24
CA ARG A 246 -3.61 -19.01 1.83
C ARG A 246 -3.54 -20.42 2.42
N SER A 247 -2.75 -21.31 1.83
CA SER A 247 -2.83 -22.76 2.10
C SER A 247 -1.63 -23.33 2.83
N ALA A 248 -0.46 -22.71 2.71
CA ALA A 248 0.81 -23.14 3.25
C ALA A 248 1.79 -21.95 3.35
N PRO A 249 1.48 -20.89 4.14
CA PRO A 249 2.31 -19.69 4.23
C PRO A 249 3.75 -20.00 4.68
N GLU A 250 3.97 -21.06 5.45
CA GLU A 250 5.29 -21.54 5.87
C GLU A 250 6.20 -21.92 4.69
N ALA A 251 5.65 -22.33 3.54
CA ALA A 251 6.43 -22.56 2.33
C ALA A 251 7.00 -21.24 1.77
N LEU A 252 6.26 -20.15 1.87
CA LEU A 252 6.77 -18.83 1.47
C LEU A 252 7.83 -18.33 2.45
N VAL A 253 7.68 -18.60 3.75
CA VAL A 253 8.67 -18.26 4.78
C VAL A 253 10.02 -18.91 4.48
N ARG A 254 10.02 -20.19 4.08
CA ARG A 254 11.24 -20.91 3.67
C ARG A 254 11.82 -20.45 2.34
N GLY A 255 11.08 -19.65 1.57
CA GLY A 255 11.48 -19.21 0.24
C GLY A 255 11.25 -20.26 -0.85
N ASP A 256 10.35 -21.23 -0.62
CA ASP A 256 10.03 -22.32 -1.54
C ASP A 256 9.14 -21.85 -2.73
N PHE A 257 9.47 -20.72 -3.33
CA PHE A 257 8.75 -20.14 -4.46
C PHE A 257 9.68 -19.34 -5.38
N GLN A 258 9.25 -19.17 -6.62
CA GLN A 258 9.93 -18.33 -7.61
C GLN A 258 9.01 -17.22 -8.07
N LEU A 259 9.60 -16.07 -8.39
CA LEU A 259 8.92 -14.95 -9.01
C LEU A 259 9.32 -14.88 -10.48
N GLU A 260 8.31 -14.79 -11.34
CA GLU A 260 8.47 -14.46 -12.74
C GLU A 260 8.10 -13.00 -12.98
N ASP A 261 8.65 -12.42 -14.05
CA ASP A 261 8.31 -11.09 -14.53
C ASP A 261 6.80 -10.94 -14.75
N ALA A 262 6.30 -9.74 -14.45
CA ALA A 262 4.91 -9.39 -14.69
C ALA A 262 4.62 -9.48 -16.19
N ARG A 263 3.79 -10.46 -16.59
CA ARG A 263 3.38 -10.59 -18.00
C ARG A 263 2.22 -9.63 -18.27
N PRO A 264 2.27 -8.80 -19.33
CA PRO A 264 1.14 -7.96 -19.70
C PRO A 264 -0.11 -8.82 -19.91
N TRP A 265 -1.27 -8.37 -19.44
CA TRP A 265 -2.51 -9.15 -19.50
C TRP A 265 -2.84 -9.71 -20.90
N LEU A 266 -2.53 -8.96 -21.97
CA LEU A 266 -2.70 -9.40 -23.37
C LEU A 266 -1.84 -10.62 -23.71
N ALA A 267 -0.60 -10.66 -23.26
CA ALA A 267 0.29 -11.81 -23.48
C ALA A 267 -0.25 -13.06 -22.79
N ARG A 268 -0.97 -12.90 -21.67
CA ARG A 268 -1.53 -14.01 -20.87
C ARG A 268 -2.77 -14.61 -21.53
N VAL A 269 -3.65 -13.75 -22.05
CA VAL A 269 -4.84 -14.20 -22.80
C VAL A 269 -4.44 -14.92 -24.10
N LEU A 270 -3.39 -14.45 -24.78
CA LEU A 270 -2.87 -15.10 -25.99
C LEU A 270 -2.12 -16.40 -25.69
N ALA A 271 -1.32 -16.46 -24.63
CA ALA A 271 -0.63 -17.69 -24.23
C ALA A 271 -1.60 -18.81 -23.83
N ARG A 272 -2.71 -18.47 -23.15
CA ARG A 272 -3.76 -19.43 -22.79
C ARG A 272 -4.48 -20.01 -24.01
N ARG A 273 -4.43 -19.34 -25.16
CA ARG A 273 -5.03 -19.80 -26.43
C ARG A 273 -4.09 -20.68 -27.27
N ARG A 274 -2.81 -20.73 -26.94
CA ARG A 274 -1.79 -21.52 -27.65
C ARG A 274 -1.61 -22.94 -27.09
N HIS A 275 -2.09 -23.20 -25.88
CA HIS A 275 -2.04 -24.54 -25.27
C HIS A 275 -3.23 -25.46 -25.65
N SER A 276 -3.92 -25.14 -26.73
CA SER A 276 -4.98 -25.98 -27.31
C SER A 276 -4.67 -26.36 -28.77
N GLU A 277 -3.38 -26.49 -29.12
CA GLU A 277 -2.99 -27.25 -30.30
C GLU A 277 -2.80 -28.72 -29.88
N PRO A 278 -3.48 -29.68 -30.52
CA PRO A 278 -3.28 -31.10 -30.26
C PRO A 278 -1.82 -31.49 -30.55
N GLU A 279 -1.13 -32.06 -29.56
CA GLU A 279 0.30 -32.42 -29.66
C GLU A 279 0.54 -33.68 -30.50
N THR A 280 -0.51 -34.35 -30.96
CA THR A 280 -0.38 -35.61 -31.71
C THR A 280 -0.91 -35.48 -33.14
N LEU A 281 -0.14 -36.01 -34.09
CA LEU A 281 -0.56 -36.19 -35.49
C LEU A 281 -1.90 -36.95 -35.59
N GLU A 282 -2.16 -37.88 -34.68
CA GLU A 282 -3.42 -38.64 -34.59
C GLU A 282 -4.62 -37.76 -34.24
N GLU A 283 -4.48 -36.80 -33.32
CA GLU A 283 -5.55 -35.84 -32.99
C GLU A 283 -5.79 -34.83 -34.12
N MET A 284 -4.74 -34.43 -34.85
CA MET A 284 -4.89 -33.62 -36.07
C MET A 284 -5.62 -34.39 -37.17
N GLU A 285 -5.33 -35.68 -37.35
CA GLU A 285 -6.00 -36.55 -38.33
C GLU A 285 -7.48 -36.75 -37.98
N ALA A 286 -7.80 -36.94 -36.69
CA ALA A 286 -9.18 -37.03 -36.21
C ALA A 286 -9.98 -35.73 -36.43
N LEU A 287 -9.35 -34.56 -36.27
CA LEU A 287 -9.98 -33.26 -36.48
C LEU A 287 -10.24 -32.96 -37.96
N VAL A 288 -9.32 -33.37 -38.84
CA VAL A 288 -9.48 -33.26 -40.30
C VAL A 288 -10.58 -34.20 -40.81
N MET A 289 -10.69 -35.40 -40.25
CA MET A 289 -11.74 -36.37 -40.61
C MET A 289 -13.13 -35.97 -40.09
N ALA A 290 -13.21 -35.22 -38.98
CA ALA A 290 -14.46 -34.69 -38.46
C ALA A 290 -14.99 -33.45 -39.23
N ALA A 291 -14.13 -32.75 -39.95
CA ALA A 291 -14.48 -31.57 -40.74
C ALA A 291 -14.94 -31.94 -42.17
N GLY A 292 -16.08 -32.63 -42.27
CA GLY A 292 -16.71 -32.93 -43.56
C GLY A 292 -17.09 -31.67 -44.37
N PRO A 293 -17.20 -31.78 -45.71
CA PRO A 293 -17.36 -30.63 -46.60
C PRO A 293 -18.74 -29.98 -46.41
N ARG A 294 -18.76 -28.79 -45.82
CA ARG A 294 -19.97 -27.96 -45.71
C ARG A 294 -20.21 -27.22 -47.02
N GLY A 295 -21.24 -27.65 -47.74
CA GLY A 295 -21.72 -27.04 -48.96
C GLY A 295 -22.17 -25.59 -48.75
N SER A 296 -21.83 -24.75 -49.72
CA SER A 296 -22.26 -23.35 -49.80
C SER A 296 -23.75 -23.28 -50.17
N ALA A 297 -24.54 -22.55 -49.38
CA ALA A 297 -25.83 -22.02 -49.83
C ALA A 297 -26.02 -20.59 -49.33
N ARG A 298 -26.24 -19.70 -50.31
CA ARG A 298 -26.63 -18.28 -50.23
C ARG A 298 -28.01 -18.11 -49.57
N ALA A 299 -28.22 -17.00 -48.85
CA ALA A 299 -29.00 -15.84 -49.32
C ALA A 299 -29.47 -14.90 -48.18
N ALA A 300 -29.21 -13.60 -48.38
CA ALA A 300 -29.98 -12.39 -48.05
C ALA A 300 -30.91 -12.35 -46.80
N SER A 301 -30.79 -11.31 -45.95
CA SER A 301 -31.44 -10.00 -46.21
C SER A 301 -31.10 -8.95 -45.13
N THR A 302 -31.12 -7.71 -45.62
CA THR A 302 -31.20 -6.37 -45.01
C THR A 302 -31.93 -6.20 -43.67
N ALA A 303 -31.34 -5.41 -42.75
CA ALA A 303 -32.08 -4.42 -41.96
C ALA A 303 -31.16 -3.28 -41.46
N VAL A 304 -31.66 -2.07 -41.64
CA VAL A 304 -31.10 -0.74 -41.36
C VAL A 304 -31.49 -0.26 -39.94
N SER A 305 -30.76 0.74 -39.40
CA SER A 305 -31.12 1.65 -38.28
C SER A 305 -30.56 1.24 -36.91
N THR A 306 -29.98 2.09 -36.04
CA THR A 306 -29.88 3.56 -35.97
C THR A 306 -28.66 3.98 -35.12
N LYS A 307 -28.12 5.16 -35.43
CA LYS A 307 -27.06 5.91 -34.75
C LYS A 307 -27.31 6.12 -33.24
N LYS A 308 -26.25 6.06 -32.42
CA LYS A 308 -26.14 6.87 -31.20
C LYS A 308 -24.74 7.49 -31.09
N GLN A 309 -24.75 8.78 -30.75
CA GLN A 309 -23.69 9.77 -30.92
C GLN A 309 -22.39 9.46 -30.16
N THR A 310 -21.28 9.55 -30.87
CA THR A 310 -19.94 9.77 -30.32
C THR A 310 -19.72 11.26 -30.08
N ALA A 311 -19.16 11.59 -28.92
CA ALA A 311 -18.73 12.94 -28.57
C ALA A 311 -17.68 13.44 -29.58
N ARG A 312 -17.94 14.59 -30.19
CA ARG A 312 -17.03 15.29 -31.09
C ARG A 312 -15.78 15.73 -30.32
N ARG A 313 -14.62 15.23 -30.73
CA ARG A 313 -13.32 15.87 -30.48
C ARG A 313 -13.30 17.20 -31.24
N ALA A 314 -12.92 18.28 -30.57
CA ALA A 314 -12.69 19.57 -31.21
C ALA A 314 -11.51 19.44 -32.21
N PRO A 315 -11.56 20.15 -33.35
CA PRO A 315 -10.47 20.17 -34.32
C PRO A 315 -9.21 20.82 -33.70
N PRO A 316 -8.01 20.39 -34.14
CA PRO A 316 -6.73 20.82 -33.56
C PRO A 316 -6.44 22.33 -33.66
N ASP A 317 -7.19 23.06 -34.48
CA ASP A 317 -7.02 24.51 -34.64
C ASP A 317 -7.61 25.31 -33.46
N ASP A 318 -8.63 24.79 -32.76
CA ASP A 318 -9.20 25.44 -31.56
C ASP A 318 -8.23 25.38 -30.37
N LEU A 319 -7.39 24.35 -30.28
CA LEU A 319 -6.40 24.23 -29.21
C LEU A 319 -5.23 25.21 -29.38
N ARG A 320 -4.87 25.55 -30.62
CA ARG A 320 -3.81 26.55 -30.87
C ARG A 320 -4.26 27.97 -30.53
N ALA A 321 -5.52 28.29 -30.80
CA ALA A 321 -6.10 29.58 -30.44
C ALA A 321 -6.13 29.78 -28.90
N LEU A 322 -6.53 28.75 -28.15
CA LEU A 322 -6.56 28.80 -26.68
C LEU A 322 -5.17 28.88 -26.04
N VAL A 323 -4.15 28.27 -26.67
CA VAL A 323 -2.76 28.37 -26.19
C VAL A 323 -2.15 29.75 -26.51
N GLU A 324 -2.46 30.35 -27.65
CA GLU A 324 -2.03 31.73 -27.94
C GLU A 324 -2.70 32.77 -27.05
N GLU A 325 -3.96 32.57 -26.69
CA GLU A 325 -4.69 33.47 -25.78
C GLU A 325 -4.10 33.43 -24.37
N ALA A 326 -3.81 32.23 -23.84
CA ALA A 326 -3.16 32.07 -22.54
C ALA A 326 -1.73 32.67 -22.49
N LEU A 327 -0.97 32.62 -23.59
CA LEU A 327 0.38 33.20 -23.66
C LEU A 327 0.39 34.73 -23.77
N ARG A 328 -0.74 35.37 -24.12
CA ARG A 328 -0.86 36.83 -24.12
C ARG A 328 -1.27 37.41 -22.77
N GLU A 329 -1.84 36.62 -21.88
CA GLU A 329 -2.23 37.07 -20.53
C GLU A 329 -1.07 37.06 -19.52
N GLU A 330 0.06 36.40 -19.85
CA GLU A 330 1.24 36.30 -18.98
C GLU A 330 2.39 37.28 -19.34
N ALA A 331 2.18 38.23 -20.27
CA ALA A 331 3.16 39.24 -20.69
C ALA A 331 2.70 40.67 -20.36
#